data_AF-A0A3C1SB25-F1
#
_entry.id   AF-A0A3C1SB25-F1
#
_cell.length_a   1.000
_cell.length_b   1.000
_cell.length_c   1.000
_cell.angle_alpha   90.00
_cell.angle_beta   90.00
_cell.angle_gamma   90.00
#
_symmetry.space_group_name_H-M   'P 1'
#
loop_
_entity.id
_entity.type
_entity.pdbx_description
1 polymer ?
#
loop_
_entity_poly.entity_id
_entity_poly.type
_entity_poly.pdbx_seq_one_letter_code
_entity_poly.pdbx_strand_id
1 'polypeptide(L)'
;MIQRVADMLKYLVSRQIFKKGFALQAQNKIEEAIECYQQVIAVNPKHAIACNNLGFIYLENGDYAKANEYFVRALEIDPNYGSALFNQSLILLLEGNFKEGWQKYEYRPSFNKDILQKKWDGSSLENQTLLVVYEQGLGDMIQFMRYLPIVRERCENLIFICHPEIKPLINFPGIEVLINDQARTVQCNAVIQLLSIPLILNTELETIPVNIPYIAADPEKAALWKKTMAADKLNVGLIWAGNPNHLADARRSLHLSDFAPIAHPGVVFHSLQVAHRAEEANQPPEGMHLENPAKDIADFSDTSAIIENLDIVISVDTAVAHLAGAMGKPVWILLPFSPDWRWMLNREDSPWYPTARLFRQSQPDVWTDVIQRVAGELNHLAWRRASEFYRAAMNCIQENKLNEALALTDKAIAVKPDYPDAVFNRGYIFKLQGNHKASEESFRRFIELKSDHAEAYLGLGLALQEQGRPKEAEGYYQQALVLNPNHTEVYLALGNTLKELG
;
A
#
# COMPACT_ATOMS: atom_id res chain seq x y z
N MET A 1 16.01 -46.65 -40.39
CA MET A 1 17.26 -45.89 -40.17
C MET A 1 17.07 -44.40 -40.44
N ILE A 2 16.55 -44.02 -41.61
CA ILE A 2 16.28 -42.62 -42.01
C ILE A 2 15.36 -41.87 -41.01
N GLN A 3 14.26 -42.48 -40.57
CA GLN A 3 13.35 -41.87 -39.59
C GLN A 3 14.05 -41.55 -38.25
N ARG A 4 14.88 -42.48 -37.75
CA ARG A 4 15.64 -42.27 -36.50
C ARG A 4 16.66 -41.13 -36.64
N VAL A 5 17.27 -40.97 -37.81
CA VAL A 5 18.20 -39.86 -38.09
C VAL A 5 17.44 -38.53 -38.19
N ALA A 6 16.28 -38.52 -38.84
CA ALA A 6 15.41 -37.34 -38.91
C ALA A 6 14.91 -36.91 -37.52
N ASP A 7 14.49 -37.85 -36.68
CA ASP A 7 14.03 -37.57 -35.31
C ASP A 7 15.18 -37.06 -34.42
N MET A 8 16.39 -37.61 -34.59
CA MET A 8 17.59 -37.14 -33.89
C MET A 8 18.00 -35.72 -34.33
N LEU A 9 17.91 -35.41 -35.63
CA LEU A 9 18.16 -34.06 -36.15
C LEU A 9 17.14 -33.06 -35.61
N LYS A 10 15.84 -33.41 -35.61
CA LYS A 10 14.78 -32.57 -35.01
C LYS A 10 15.05 -32.31 -33.52
N TYR A 11 15.46 -33.32 -32.76
CA TYR A 11 15.81 -33.18 -31.35
C TYR A 11 17.00 -32.21 -31.15
N LEU A 12 18.08 -32.37 -31.91
CA LEU A 12 19.26 -31.50 -31.82
C LEU A 12 18.94 -30.04 -32.18
N VAL A 13 18.17 -29.83 -33.25
CA VAL A 13 17.70 -28.51 -33.68
C VAL A 13 16.83 -27.88 -32.59
N SER A 14 15.84 -28.62 -32.06
CA SER A 14 14.97 -28.10 -30.99
C SER A 14 15.77 -27.71 -29.74
N ARG A 15 16.82 -28.46 -29.40
CA ARG A 15 17.66 -28.17 -28.23
C ARG A 15 18.46 -26.89 -28.41
N GLN A 16 18.97 -26.62 -29.61
CA GLN A 16 19.69 -25.38 -29.90
C GLN A 16 18.76 -24.16 -29.86
N ILE A 17 17.58 -24.26 -30.48
CA ILE A 17 16.58 -23.18 -30.47
C ILE A 17 16.12 -22.90 -29.04
N PHE A 18 15.87 -23.94 -28.24
CA PHE A 18 15.47 -23.79 -26.84
C PHE A 18 16.52 -23.03 -26.02
N LYS A 19 17.81 -23.38 -26.15
CA LYS A 19 18.90 -22.67 -25.47
C LYS A 19 18.97 -21.19 -25.87
N LYS A 20 18.75 -20.89 -27.15
CA LYS A 20 18.67 -19.52 -27.65
C LYS A 20 17.49 -18.77 -27.01
N GLY A 21 16.30 -19.36 -27.04
CA GLY A 21 15.10 -18.77 -26.43
C GLY A 21 15.28 -18.48 -24.94
N PHE A 22 15.86 -19.42 -24.19
CA PHE A 22 16.17 -19.23 -22.77
C PHE A 22 17.17 -18.09 -22.52
N ALA A 23 18.22 -17.98 -23.33
CA ALA A 23 19.18 -16.89 -23.21
C ALA A 23 18.56 -15.52 -23.57
N LEU A 24 17.69 -15.48 -24.58
CA LEU A 24 16.96 -14.27 -24.97
C LEU A 24 15.99 -13.81 -23.88
N GLN A 25 15.26 -14.74 -23.27
CA GLN A 25 14.39 -14.44 -22.13
C GLN A 25 15.19 -13.84 -20.96
N ALA A 26 16.35 -14.44 -20.63
CA ALA A 26 17.25 -13.90 -19.60
C ALA A 26 17.82 -12.51 -19.93
N GLN A 27 17.83 -12.11 -21.20
CA GLN A 27 18.22 -10.78 -21.68
C GLN A 27 17.03 -9.82 -21.84
N ASN A 28 15.84 -10.21 -21.38
CA ASN A 28 14.59 -9.46 -21.54
C ASN A 28 14.17 -9.20 -23.00
N LYS A 29 14.62 -10.05 -23.94
CA LYS A 29 14.21 -10.03 -25.36
C LYS A 29 13.02 -10.95 -25.57
N ILE A 30 11.86 -10.52 -25.08
CA ILE A 30 10.68 -11.38 -24.87
C ILE A 30 10.09 -11.87 -26.19
N GLU A 31 9.95 -11.01 -27.20
CA GLU A 31 9.38 -11.37 -28.51
C GLU A 31 10.24 -12.43 -29.21
N GLU A 32 11.56 -12.23 -29.25
CA GLU A 32 12.50 -13.18 -29.84
C GLU A 32 12.50 -14.53 -29.08
N ALA A 33 12.32 -14.50 -27.75
CA ALA A 33 12.21 -15.70 -26.93
C ALA A 33 10.91 -16.48 -27.22
N ILE A 34 9.78 -15.78 -27.35
CA ILE A 34 8.49 -16.35 -27.74
C ILE A 34 8.62 -17.09 -29.09
N GLU A 35 9.21 -16.45 -30.10
CA GLU A 35 9.43 -17.06 -31.42
C GLU A 35 10.26 -18.34 -31.30
N CYS A 36 11.34 -18.32 -30.50
CA CYS A 36 12.15 -19.50 -30.27
C CYS A 36 11.34 -20.64 -29.63
N TYR A 37 10.54 -20.36 -28.60
CA TYR A 37 9.73 -21.40 -27.95
C TYR A 37 8.64 -21.95 -28.85
N GLN A 38 7.98 -21.10 -29.65
CA GLN A 38 7.02 -21.54 -30.65
C GLN A 38 7.66 -22.46 -31.70
N GLN A 39 8.87 -22.13 -32.17
CA GLN A 39 9.64 -22.98 -33.09
C GLN A 39 10.02 -24.33 -32.44
N VAL A 40 10.44 -24.33 -31.17
CA VAL A 40 10.73 -25.57 -30.42
C VAL A 40 9.51 -26.46 -30.38
N ILE A 41 8.34 -25.90 -30.05
CA ILE A 41 7.08 -26.63 -29.96
C ILE A 41 6.62 -27.14 -31.34
N ALA A 42 6.84 -26.37 -32.41
CA ALA A 42 6.52 -26.81 -33.78
C ALA A 42 7.38 -28.00 -34.23
N VAL A 43 8.68 -28.01 -33.88
CA VAL A 43 9.61 -29.10 -34.23
C VAL A 43 9.44 -30.31 -33.31
N ASN A 44 9.19 -30.07 -32.02
CA ASN A 44 8.99 -31.09 -31.00
C ASN A 44 7.75 -30.75 -30.13
N PRO A 45 6.55 -31.19 -30.52
CA PRO A 45 5.32 -30.93 -29.78
C PRO A 45 5.29 -31.49 -28.35
N LYS A 46 6.18 -32.43 -28.02
CA LYS A 46 6.31 -33.06 -26.69
C LYS A 46 7.36 -32.39 -25.80
N HIS A 47 7.69 -31.13 -26.04
CA HIS A 47 8.69 -30.40 -25.26
C HIS A 47 8.07 -29.61 -24.09
N ALA A 48 7.75 -30.30 -22.99
CA ALA A 48 7.05 -29.72 -21.82
C ALA A 48 7.70 -28.43 -21.27
N ILE A 49 9.03 -28.37 -21.21
CA ILE A 49 9.76 -27.19 -20.70
C ILE A 49 9.52 -25.94 -21.58
N ALA A 50 9.39 -26.12 -22.90
CA ALA A 50 9.18 -24.98 -23.80
C ALA A 50 7.75 -24.48 -23.69
N CYS A 51 6.78 -25.38 -23.54
CA CYS A 51 5.40 -25.03 -23.20
C CYS A 51 5.35 -24.25 -21.88
N ASN A 52 5.98 -24.76 -20.82
CA ASN A 52 6.02 -24.06 -19.54
C ASN A 52 6.66 -22.66 -19.63
N ASN A 53 7.81 -22.53 -20.28
CA ASN A 53 8.48 -21.23 -20.38
C ASN A 53 7.65 -20.22 -21.20
N LEU A 54 7.02 -20.69 -22.28
CA LEU A 54 6.13 -19.85 -23.07
C LEU A 54 4.86 -19.47 -22.29
N GLY A 55 4.27 -20.40 -21.55
CA GLY A 55 3.16 -20.12 -20.64
C GLY A 55 3.53 -19.11 -19.56
N PHE A 56 4.74 -19.21 -18.99
CA PHE A 56 5.25 -18.25 -18.02
C PHE A 56 5.39 -16.84 -18.59
N ILE A 57 5.88 -16.70 -19.83
CA ILE A 57 5.92 -15.39 -20.50
C ILE A 57 4.51 -14.80 -20.65
N TYR A 58 3.52 -15.61 -21.04
CA TYR A 58 2.13 -15.13 -21.14
C TYR A 58 1.54 -14.75 -19.76
N LEU A 59 1.88 -15.50 -18.71
CA LEU A 59 1.50 -15.18 -17.32
C LEU A 59 2.04 -13.80 -16.90
N GLU A 60 3.33 -13.55 -17.18
CA GLU A 60 3.99 -12.28 -16.89
C GLU A 60 3.37 -11.11 -17.66
N ASN A 61 2.92 -11.35 -18.89
CA ASN A 61 2.24 -10.35 -19.73
C ASN A 61 0.75 -10.20 -19.42
N GLY A 62 0.20 -10.94 -18.46
CA GLY A 62 -1.20 -10.90 -18.06
C GLY A 62 -2.18 -11.62 -19.00
N ASP A 63 -1.70 -12.40 -19.98
CA ASP A 63 -2.54 -13.28 -20.81
C ASP A 63 -2.72 -14.63 -20.11
N TYR A 64 -3.52 -14.62 -19.04
CA TYR A 64 -3.72 -15.78 -18.16
C TYR A 64 -4.36 -16.98 -18.88
N ALA A 65 -5.27 -16.73 -19.81
CA ALA A 65 -5.93 -17.78 -20.58
C ALA A 65 -4.91 -18.55 -21.43
N LYS A 66 -4.05 -17.83 -22.16
CA LYS A 66 -3.01 -18.44 -22.99
C LYS A 66 -1.91 -19.07 -22.16
N ALA A 67 -1.54 -18.45 -21.04
CA ALA A 67 -0.61 -19.03 -20.08
C ALA A 67 -1.10 -20.41 -19.60
N ASN A 68 -2.36 -20.50 -19.19
CA ASN A 68 -2.96 -21.75 -18.73
C ASN A 68 -3.05 -22.80 -19.85
N GLU A 69 -3.35 -22.42 -21.10
CA GLU A 69 -3.31 -23.33 -22.25
C GLU A 69 -1.95 -24.03 -22.36
N TYR A 70 -0.86 -23.26 -22.28
CA TYR A 70 0.48 -23.82 -22.38
C TYR A 70 0.90 -24.63 -21.14
N PHE A 71 0.44 -24.27 -19.94
CA PHE A 71 0.66 -25.11 -18.75
C PHE A 71 -0.08 -26.44 -18.85
N VAL A 72 -1.35 -26.44 -19.28
CA VAL A 72 -2.11 -27.68 -19.54
C VAL A 72 -1.37 -28.56 -20.54
N ARG A 73 -0.91 -28.00 -21.66
CA ARG A 73 -0.11 -28.74 -22.64
C ARG A 73 1.18 -29.31 -22.07
N ALA A 74 1.87 -28.56 -21.19
CA ALA A 74 3.06 -29.07 -20.52
C ALA A 74 2.73 -30.28 -19.62
N LEU A 75 1.59 -30.25 -18.93
CA LEU A 75 1.12 -31.31 -18.03
C LEU A 75 0.52 -32.52 -18.76
N GLU A 76 -0.05 -32.33 -19.96
CA GLU A 76 -0.43 -33.45 -20.85
C GLU A 76 0.80 -34.25 -21.31
N ILE A 77 1.95 -33.59 -21.45
CA ILE A 77 3.22 -34.21 -21.84
C ILE A 77 3.89 -34.88 -20.62
N ASP A 78 3.96 -34.17 -19.50
CA ASP A 78 4.51 -34.64 -18.23
C ASP A 78 3.61 -34.23 -17.06
N PRO A 79 2.71 -35.13 -16.60
CA PRO A 79 1.78 -34.83 -15.52
C PRO A 79 2.43 -34.47 -14.18
N ASN A 80 3.71 -34.83 -13.99
CA ASN A 80 4.45 -34.56 -12.76
C ASN A 80 5.43 -33.38 -12.91
N TYR A 81 5.29 -32.58 -13.96
CA TYR A 81 6.19 -31.45 -14.19
C TYR A 81 5.94 -30.32 -13.18
N GLY A 82 6.68 -30.34 -12.07
CA GLY A 82 6.47 -29.47 -10.93
C GLY A 82 6.45 -27.97 -11.25
N SER A 83 7.28 -27.49 -12.18
CA SER A 83 7.26 -26.07 -12.59
C SER A 83 5.95 -25.68 -13.25
N ALA A 84 5.39 -26.54 -14.11
CA ALA A 84 4.10 -26.28 -14.76
C ALA A 84 2.95 -26.38 -13.76
N LEU A 85 2.99 -27.34 -12.82
CA LEU A 85 2.01 -27.42 -11.73
C LEU A 85 2.02 -26.15 -10.88
N PHE A 86 3.20 -25.71 -10.43
CA PHE A 86 3.34 -24.49 -9.66
C PHE A 86 2.87 -23.26 -10.45
N ASN A 87 3.31 -23.08 -11.70
CA ASN A 87 2.89 -21.91 -12.48
C ASN A 87 1.39 -21.90 -12.74
N GLN A 88 0.78 -23.06 -13.00
CA GLN A 88 -0.68 -23.17 -13.13
C GLN A 88 -1.40 -22.84 -11.81
N SER A 89 -0.82 -23.23 -10.67
CA SER A 89 -1.38 -22.89 -9.35
C SER A 89 -1.52 -21.38 -9.14
N LEU A 90 -0.58 -20.58 -9.65
CA LEU A 90 -0.63 -19.12 -9.54
C LEU A 90 -1.86 -18.56 -10.24
N ILE A 91 -2.20 -19.07 -11.43
CA ILE A 91 -3.41 -18.67 -12.18
C ILE A 91 -4.66 -19.09 -11.42
N LEU A 92 -4.72 -20.36 -10.97
CA LEU A 92 -5.88 -20.88 -10.25
C LEU A 92 -6.16 -20.08 -8.98
N LEU A 93 -5.13 -19.75 -8.21
CA LEU A 93 -5.25 -18.90 -7.02
C LEU A 93 -5.64 -17.46 -7.38
N LEU A 94 -5.04 -16.88 -8.42
CA LEU A 94 -5.35 -15.53 -8.90
C LEU A 94 -6.82 -15.38 -9.32
N GLU A 95 -7.39 -16.43 -9.94
CA GLU A 95 -8.79 -16.50 -10.37
C GLU A 95 -9.77 -16.90 -9.25
N GLY A 96 -9.27 -17.23 -8.06
CA GLY A 96 -10.11 -17.64 -6.92
C GLY A 96 -10.43 -19.14 -6.84
N ASN A 97 -9.90 -19.98 -7.74
CA ASN A 97 -9.99 -21.44 -7.65
C ASN A 97 -8.98 -21.99 -6.63
N PHE A 98 -9.23 -21.70 -5.35
CA PHE A 98 -8.32 -22.01 -4.25
C PHE A 98 -8.16 -23.52 -4.02
N LYS A 99 -9.24 -24.29 -4.17
CA LYS A 99 -9.24 -25.73 -3.93
C LYS A 99 -8.20 -26.47 -4.78
N GLU A 100 -8.18 -26.22 -6.08
CA GLU A 100 -7.20 -26.81 -6.99
C GLU A 100 -5.86 -26.06 -6.94
N GLY A 101 -5.92 -24.73 -6.78
CA GLY A 101 -4.74 -23.87 -6.66
C GLY A 101 -3.80 -24.36 -5.56
N TRP A 102 -4.30 -24.57 -4.34
CA TRP A 102 -3.48 -25.01 -3.21
C TRP A 102 -2.81 -26.37 -3.42
N GLN A 103 -3.51 -27.31 -4.08
CA GLN A 103 -2.95 -28.64 -4.36
C GLN A 103 -1.73 -28.54 -5.27
N LYS A 104 -1.81 -27.70 -6.31
CA LYS A 104 -0.70 -27.49 -7.25
C LYS A 104 0.37 -26.55 -6.70
N TYR A 105 0.03 -25.68 -5.75
CA TYR A 105 0.96 -24.78 -5.07
C TYR A 105 1.97 -25.53 -4.18
N GLU A 106 1.71 -26.80 -3.85
CA GLU A 106 2.67 -27.66 -3.16
C GLU A 106 3.94 -27.98 -3.98
N TYR A 107 3.93 -27.69 -5.28
CA TYR A 107 5.09 -27.82 -6.17
C TYR A 107 5.98 -26.58 -6.20
N ARG A 108 5.67 -25.55 -5.38
CA ARG A 108 6.46 -24.32 -5.29
C ARG A 108 7.94 -24.60 -4.97
N PRO A 109 8.87 -23.81 -5.54
CA PRO A 109 10.25 -23.79 -5.06
C PRO A 109 10.27 -23.41 -3.57
N SER A 110 10.95 -24.20 -2.75
CA SER A 110 11.12 -23.96 -1.32
C SER A 110 12.61 -23.98 -0.96
N PHE A 111 13.03 -23.07 -0.06
CA PHE A 111 14.41 -22.98 0.43
C PHE A 111 14.75 -24.09 1.45
N ASN A 112 13.74 -24.72 2.05
CA ASN A 112 13.88 -25.70 3.14
C ASN A 112 13.49 -27.11 2.67
N LYS A 113 14.28 -27.69 1.74
CA LYS A 113 14.03 -29.03 1.18
C LYS A 113 14.52 -30.19 2.05
N ASP A 114 15.38 -29.92 3.02
CA ASP A 114 16.14 -30.94 3.75
C ASP A 114 15.51 -31.36 5.08
N ILE A 115 14.22 -31.09 5.31
CA ILE A 115 13.56 -31.50 6.56
C ILE A 115 13.12 -32.96 6.44
N LEU A 116 13.88 -33.86 7.06
CA LEU A 116 13.68 -35.32 7.02
C LEU A 116 12.56 -35.82 7.97
N GLN A 117 11.72 -34.93 8.50
CA GLN A 117 10.66 -35.27 9.45
C GLN A 117 9.34 -35.61 8.74
N LYS A 118 8.43 -36.30 9.45
CA LYS A 118 7.10 -36.63 8.93
C LYS A 118 6.33 -35.33 8.62
N LYS A 119 5.85 -35.19 7.38
CA LYS A 119 4.97 -34.06 7.01
C LYS A 119 3.63 -34.19 7.74
N TRP A 120 3.16 -33.11 8.35
CA TRP A 120 1.83 -33.04 8.95
C TRP A 120 0.76 -33.01 7.85
N ASP A 121 -0.27 -33.83 8.03
CA ASP A 121 -1.37 -34.05 7.08
C ASP A 121 -2.69 -33.42 7.54
N GLY A 122 -2.68 -32.66 8.65
CA GLY A 122 -3.86 -32.05 9.24
C GLY A 122 -4.54 -32.87 10.33
N SER A 123 -4.05 -34.08 10.60
CA SER A 123 -4.51 -34.91 11.73
C SER A 123 -4.30 -34.22 13.08
N SER A 124 -5.13 -34.58 14.07
CA SER A 124 -4.97 -34.08 15.45
C SER A 124 -3.64 -34.57 16.04
N LEU A 125 -2.91 -33.68 16.70
CA LEU A 125 -1.62 -33.91 17.35
C LEU A 125 -1.75 -33.70 18.86
N GLU A 126 -2.73 -34.35 19.49
CA GLU A 126 -2.89 -34.35 20.95
C GLU A 126 -1.61 -34.83 21.65
N ASN A 127 -1.12 -34.06 22.63
CA ASN A 127 0.14 -34.30 23.35
C ASN A 127 1.40 -34.37 22.46
N GLN A 128 1.33 -33.88 21.21
CA GLN A 128 2.43 -33.92 20.26
C GLN A 128 2.88 -32.52 19.85
N THR A 129 4.14 -32.44 19.43
CA THR A 129 4.78 -31.20 18.99
C THR A 129 4.73 -31.09 17.46
N LEU A 130 4.14 -29.99 16.98
CA LEU A 130 4.15 -29.61 15.57
C LEU A 130 5.20 -28.52 15.34
N LEU A 131 6.06 -28.74 14.35
CA LEU A 131 7.00 -27.74 13.86
C LEU A 131 6.44 -27.05 12.61
N VAL A 132 6.26 -25.74 12.66
CA VAL A 132 5.95 -24.92 11.49
C VAL A 132 7.24 -24.23 11.04
N VAL A 133 7.56 -24.36 9.75
CA VAL A 133 8.71 -23.69 9.14
C VAL A 133 8.24 -22.70 8.10
N TYR A 134 8.82 -21.50 8.09
CA TYR A 134 8.69 -20.63 6.92
C TYR A 134 9.58 -21.14 5.78
N GLU A 135 9.18 -20.85 4.55
CA GLU A 135 9.88 -21.31 3.36
C GLU A 135 9.86 -20.30 2.20
N GLN A 136 9.31 -19.10 2.43
CA GLN A 136 9.21 -18.01 1.46
C GLN A 136 9.64 -16.67 2.10
N GLY A 137 9.36 -15.54 1.44
CA GLY A 137 9.80 -14.22 1.85
C GLY A 137 9.13 -13.68 3.11
N LEU A 138 9.58 -12.51 3.56
CA LEU A 138 9.09 -11.87 4.78
C LEU A 138 7.60 -11.48 4.68
N GLY A 139 7.15 -11.01 3.51
CA GLY A 139 5.73 -10.71 3.26
C GLY A 139 4.84 -11.94 3.36
N ASP A 140 5.29 -13.08 2.81
CA ASP A 140 4.60 -14.36 2.97
C ASP A 140 4.52 -14.78 4.43
N MET A 141 5.62 -14.61 5.18
CA MET A 141 5.63 -14.93 6.60
C MET A 141 4.59 -14.11 7.36
N ILE A 142 4.60 -12.79 7.17
CA ILE A 142 3.64 -11.86 7.79
C ILE A 142 2.22 -12.22 7.40
N GLN A 143 1.95 -12.58 6.15
CA GLN A 143 0.61 -12.92 5.73
C GLN A 143 0.14 -14.24 6.33
N PHE A 144 0.94 -15.30 6.24
CA PHE A 144 0.50 -16.66 6.58
C PHE A 144 0.67 -17.03 8.06
N MET A 145 1.44 -16.26 8.85
CA MET A 145 1.46 -16.46 10.31
C MET A 145 0.08 -16.30 10.97
N ARG A 146 -0.90 -15.68 10.28
CA ARG A 146 -2.31 -15.62 10.69
C ARG A 146 -2.94 -16.98 10.98
N TYR A 147 -2.41 -18.05 10.39
CA TYR A 147 -2.92 -19.40 10.59
C TYR A 147 -2.37 -20.06 11.86
N LEU A 148 -1.30 -19.53 12.45
CA LEU A 148 -0.65 -20.15 13.60
C LEU A 148 -1.59 -20.32 14.80
N PRO A 149 -2.44 -19.35 15.19
CA PRO A 149 -3.42 -19.56 16.25
C PRO A 149 -4.42 -20.69 15.96
N ILE A 150 -4.85 -20.84 14.71
CA ILE A 150 -5.80 -21.89 14.29
C ILE A 150 -5.13 -23.26 14.34
N VAL A 151 -3.88 -23.34 13.89
CA VAL A 151 -3.10 -24.59 13.94
C VAL A 151 -2.74 -24.96 15.39
N ARG A 152 -2.52 -23.97 16.26
CA ARG A 152 -2.22 -24.19 17.68
C ARG A 152 -3.34 -24.97 18.39
N GLU A 153 -4.59 -24.85 17.96
CA GLU A 153 -5.71 -25.62 18.50
C GLU A 153 -5.67 -27.12 18.14
N ARG A 154 -4.80 -27.53 17.20
CA ARG A 154 -4.69 -28.92 16.71
C ARG A 154 -3.49 -29.69 17.24
N CYS A 155 -2.68 -29.07 18.09
CA CYS A 155 -1.49 -29.69 18.68
C CYS A 155 -1.28 -29.21 20.13
N GLU A 156 -0.61 -30.01 20.95
CA GLU A 156 -0.27 -29.59 22.32
C GLU A 156 0.81 -28.51 22.34
N ASN A 157 1.88 -28.72 21.56
CA ASN A 157 3.00 -27.80 21.44
C ASN A 157 3.16 -27.37 19.99
N LEU A 158 3.16 -26.06 19.74
CA LEU A 158 3.45 -25.50 18.42
C LEU A 158 4.75 -24.71 18.51
N ILE A 159 5.71 -25.10 17.67
CA ILE A 159 6.98 -24.39 17.51
C ILE A 159 6.98 -23.78 16.10
N PHE A 160 7.16 -22.47 16.01
CA PHE A 160 7.31 -21.77 14.75
C PHE A 160 8.75 -21.29 14.57
N ILE A 161 9.40 -21.75 13.51
CA ILE A 161 10.68 -21.19 13.07
C ILE A 161 10.39 -20.03 12.15
N CYS A 162 10.99 -18.87 12.43
CA CYS A 162 10.81 -17.63 11.69
C CYS A 162 12.14 -16.98 11.29
N HIS A 163 12.07 -15.97 10.44
CA HIS A 163 13.23 -15.13 10.10
C HIS A 163 13.54 -14.18 11.26
N PRO A 164 14.83 -13.93 11.60
CA PRO A 164 15.20 -13.06 12.72
C PRO A 164 14.55 -11.68 12.70
N GLU A 165 14.42 -11.07 11.52
CA GLU A 165 13.79 -9.74 11.36
C GLU A 165 12.29 -9.70 11.70
N ILE A 166 11.61 -10.84 11.59
CA ILE A 166 10.16 -10.96 11.87
C ILE A 166 9.89 -11.40 13.30
N LYS A 167 10.86 -12.07 13.95
CA LYS A 167 10.72 -12.55 15.33
C LYS A 167 10.14 -11.51 16.30
N PRO A 168 10.58 -10.24 16.30
CA PRO A 168 10.04 -9.22 17.20
C PRO A 168 8.54 -8.94 17.03
N LEU A 169 7.95 -9.25 15.88
CA LEU A 169 6.53 -9.05 15.61
C LEU A 169 5.64 -10.18 16.12
N ILE A 170 6.22 -11.36 16.40
CA ILE A 170 5.44 -12.57 16.65
C ILE A 170 5.20 -12.70 18.15
N ASN A 171 3.95 -12.45 18.55
CA ASN A 171 3.49 -12.66 19.92
C ASN A 171 2.16 -13.42 19.94
N PHE A 172 2.24 -14.73 19.73
CA PHE A 172 1.07 -15.62 19.79
C PHE A 172 1.09 -16.44 21.09
N PRO A 173 0.04 -16.35 21.93
CA PRO A 173 -0.05 -17.17 23.14
C PRO A 173 0.05 -18.67 22.84
N GLY A 174 0.86 -19.38 23.62
CA GLY A 174 1.02 -20.83 23.51
C GLY A 174 1.85 -21.30 22.30
N ILE A 175 2.53 -20.40 21.59
CA ILE A 175 3.40 -20.73 20.45
C ILE A 175 4.84 -20.36 20.79
N GLU A 176 5.75 -21.34 20.72
CA GLU A 176 7.18 -21.10 20.86
C GLU A 176 7.76 -20.61 19.53
N VAL A 177 8.56 -19.54 19.56
CA VAL A 177 9.11 -18.91 18.34
C VAL A 177 10.63 -18.97 18.35
N LEU A 178 11.19 -19.66 17.36
CA LEU A 178 12.63 -19.88 17.18
C LEU A 178 13.12 -19.24 15.87
N ILE A 179 14.44 -19.07 15.74
CA ILE A 179 15.10 -18.64 14.49
C ILE A 179 15.89 -19.79 13.86
N ASN A 180 16.18 -19.68 12.55
CA ASN A 180 16.76 -20.74 11.72
C ASN A 180 17.88 -21.57 12.35
N ASP A 181 18.85 -20.95 13.02
CA ASP A 181 20.01 -21.66 13.58
C ASP A 181 19.63 -22.66 14.69
N GLN A 182 18.43 -22.51 15.26
CA GLN A 182 17.89 -23.35 16.33
C GLN A 182 17.03 -24.51 15.78
N ALA A 183 16.71 -24.51 14.48
CA ALA A 183 15.76 -25.43 13.85
C ALA A 183 16.23 -26.90 13.82
N ARG A 184 17.53 -27.12 13.63
CA ARG A 184 18.10 -28.47 13.39
C ARG A 184 18.07 -29.38 14.61
N THR A 185 17.88 -28.81 15.80
CA THR A 185 17.88 -29.52 17.07
C THR A 185 16.48 -29.71 17.65
N VAL A 186 15.43 -29.18 17.01
CA VAL A 186 14.06 -29.26 17.52
C VAL A 186 13.54 -30.69 17.39
N GLN A 187 13.16 -31.29 18.52
CA GLN A 187 12.41 -32.54 18.53
C GLN A 187 10.92 -32.24 18.29
N CYS A 188 10.35 -32.83 17.25
CA CYS A 188 8.93 -32.72 16.93
C CYS A 188 8.39 -34.01 16.33
N ASN A 189 7.06 -34.15 16.35
CA ASN A 189 6.36 -35.34 15.83
C ASN A 189 6.01 -35.19 14.35
N ALA A 190 5.75 -33.97 13.91
CA ALA A 190 5.45 -33.65 12.52
C ALA A 190 5.93 -32.24 12.16
N VAL A 191 6.12 -31.99 10.86
CA VAL A 191 6.51 -30.69 10.31
C VAL A 191 5.55 -30.23 9.23
N ILE A 192 5.31 -28.91 9.13
CA ILE A 192 4.60 -28.31 8.02
C ILE A 192 5.28 -27.01 7.57
N GLN A 193 5.28 -26.78 6.26
CA GLN A 193 5.65 -25.51 5.67
C GLN A 193 4.52 -24.49 5.81
N LEU A 194 4.82 -23.24 6.15
CA LEU A 194 3.84 -22.23 6.49
C LEU A 194 2.79 -22.03 5.38
N LEU A 195 3.19 -22.00 4.11
CA LEU A 195 2.26 -21.83 2.99
C LEU A 195 1.59 -23.14 2.54
N SER A 196 1.84 -24.27 3.21
CA SER A 196 1.05 -25.51 3.05
C SER A 196 -0.15 -25.57 4.00
N ILE A 197 -0.21 -24.72 5.02
CA ILE A 197 -1.33 -24.67 5.98
C ILE A 197 -2.68 -24.37 5.30
N PRO A 198 -2.80 -23.44 4.33
CA PRO A 198 -4.06 -23.18 3.64
C PRO A 198 -4.67 -24.43 2.98
N LEU A 199 -3.82 -25.30 2.40
CA LEU A 199 -4.27 -26.57 1.83
C LEU A 199 -4.89 -27.47 2.91
N ILE A 200 -4.22 -27.61 4.06
CA ILE A 200 -4.64 -28.47 5.17
C ILE A 200 -5.95 -27.99 5.80
N LEU A 201 -6.14 -26.67 5.85
CA LEU A 201 -7.34 -26.06 6.39
C LEU A 201 -8.45 -25.88 5.35
N ASN A 202 -8.24 -26.33 4.10
CA ASN A 202 -9.15 -26.14 2.98
C ASN A 202 -9.57 -24.67 2.81
N THR A 203 -8.61 -23.75 2.88
CA THR A 203 -8.89 -22.33 2.71
C THR A 203 -9.44 -22.04 1.32
N GLU A 204 -10.68 -21.62 1.27
CA GLU A 204 -11.36 -20.96 0.15
C GLU A 204 -11.48 -19.44 0.41
N LEU A 205 -11.87 -18.67 -0.61
CA LEU A 205 -11.91 -17.20 -0.58
C LEU A 205 -12.72 -16.66 0.62
N GLU A 206 -13.85 -17.29 0.92
CA GLU A 206 -14.79 -16.93 1.98
C GLU A 206 -14.31 -17.35 3.38
N THR A 207 -13.31 -18.24 3.44
CA THR A 207 -12.81 -18.84 4.68
C THR A 207 -11.40 -18.35 5.06
N ILE A 208 -10.85 -17.40 4.29
CA ILE A 208 -9.60 -16.74 4.64
C ILE A 208 -9.74 -16.16 6.06
N PRO A 209 -8.83 -16.47 7.00
CA PRO A 209 -8.87 -15.87 8.33
C PRO A 209 -8.58 -14.38 8.23
N VAL A 210 -9.63 -13.57 8.41
CA VAL A 210 -9.58 -12.09 8.34
C VAL A 210 -9.65 -11.45 9.73
N ASN A 211 -9.35 -12.20 10.78
CA ASN A 211 -9.26 -11.67 12.15
C ASN A 211 -8.01 -10.78 12.25
N ILE A 212 -8.22 -9.48 12.12
CA ILE A 212 -7.20 -8.42 12.27
C ILE A 212 -7.53 -7.53 13.48
N PRO A 213 -6.53 -6.95 14.15
CA PRO A 213 -5.10 -7.17 13.95
C PRO A 213 -4.63 -8.52 14.51
N TYR A 214 -3.66 -9.15 13.84
CA TYR A 214 -2.91 -10.29 14.39
C TYR A 214 -1.44 -9.97 14.62
N ILE A 215 -1.02 -8.74 14.32
CA ILE A 215 0.26 -8.14 14.70
C ILE A 215 -0.06 -6.80 15.36
N ALA A 216 0.56 -6.53 16.50
CA ALA A 216 0.47 -5.25 17.19
C ALA A 216 1.87 -4.65 17.30
N ALA A 217 1.96 -3.32 17.22
CA ALA A 217 3.21 -2.62 17.47
C ALA A 217 3.61 -2.69 18.95
N ASP A 218 4.92 -2.61 19.21
CA ASP A 218 5.43 -2.36 20.55
C ASP A 218 4.91 -0.99 21.05
N PRO A 219 4.19 -0.94 22.19
CA PRO A 219 3.58 0.30 22.68
C PRO A 219 4.60 1.39 23.06
N GLU A 220 5.77 1.00 23.56
CA GLU A 220 6.80 1.95 23.99
C GLU A 220 7.47 2.59 22.77
N LYS A 221 7.82 1.77 21.77
CA LYS A 221 8.33 2.27 20.49
C LYS A 221 7.30 3.13 19.77
N ALA A 222 6.03 2.71 19.75
CA ALA A 222 4.96 3.49 19.11
C ALA A 222 4.78 4.85 19.79
N ALA A 223 4.85 4.92 21.12
CA ALA A 223 4.76 6.19 21.85
C ALA A 223 5.97 7.11 21.58
N LEU A 224 7.15 6.56 21.31
CA LEU A 224 8.33 7.33 20.93
C LEU A 224 8.12 7.97 19.55
N TRP A 225 7.71 7.18 18.55
CA TRP A 225 7.45 7.68 17.19
C TRP A 225 6.28 8.65 17.13
N LYS A 226 5.25 8.48 17.97
CA LYS A 226 4.13 9.42 18.04
C LYS A 226 4.57 10.88 18.26
N LYS A 227 5.67 11.09 18.98
CA LYS A 227 6.19 12.44 19.29
C LYS A 227 6.80 13.14 18.08
N THR A 228 7.18 12.40 17.04
CA THR A 228 7.74 12.95 15.80
C THR A 228 6.67 13.20 14.73
N MET A 229 5.47 12.64 14.90
CA MET A 229 4.38 12.76 13.92
C MET A 229 3.73 14.14 13.95
N ALA A 230 3.32 14.62 12.77
CA ALA A 230 2.62 15.88 12.66
C ALA A 230 1.21 15.77 13.27
N ALA A 231 0.87 16.66 14.20
CA ALA A 231 -0.43 16.66 14.88
C ALA A 231 -1.56 17.33 14.09
N ASP A 232 -1.19 18.12 13.08
CA ASP A 232 -2.05 18.99 12.28
C ASP A 232 -2.07 18.62 10.78
N LYS A 233 -1.39 17.54 10.40
CA LYS A 233 -1.30 17.05 9.01
C LYS A 233 -1.68 15.57 8.93
N LEU A 234 -1.79 15.07 7.70
CA LEU A 234 -1.85 13.63 7.44
C LEU A 234 -0.44 13.04 7.45
N ASN A 235 -0.23 11.99 8.23
CA ASN A 235 1.04 11.24 8.25
C ASN A 235 0.89 10.00 7.36
N VAL A 236 1.65 9.96 6.28
CA VAL A 236 1.54 8.93 5.24
C VAL A 236 2.85 8.15 5.12
N GLY A 237 2.82 6.84 5.36
CA GLY A 237 3.97 5.97 5.11
C GLY A 237 4.17 5.75 3.62
N LEU A 238 5.40 5.78 3.13
CA LEU A 238 5.70 5.62 1.70
C LEU A 238 6.79 4.58 1.46
N ILE A 239 6.51 3.64 0.55
CA ILE A 239 7.43 2.61 0.05
C ILE A 239 7.31 2.54 -1.48
N TRP A 240 8.42 2.74 -2.19
CA TRP A 240 8.43 2.84 -3.64
C TRP A 240 9.12 1.67 -4.34
N ALA A 241 9.95 0.89 -3.64
CA ALA A 241 10.69 -0.20 -4.24
C ALA A 241 10.71 -1.45 -3.35
N GLY A 242 10.69 -2.62 -3.99
CA GLY A 242 10.87 -3.89 -3.33
C GLY A 242 12.35 -4.33 -3.25
N ASN A 243 12.55 -5.64 -3.21
CA ASN A 243 13.87 -6.25 -3.14
C ASN A 243 14.37 -6.51 -4.57
N PRO A 244 15.51 -5.92 -4.99
CA PRO A 244 16.01 -6.05 -6.36
C PRO A 244 16.41 -7.49 -6.73
N ASN A 245 16.62 -8.36 -5.74
CA ASN A 245 16.90 -9.78 -5.97
C ASN A 245 15.63 -10.61 -6.27
N HIS A 246 14.45 -10.01 -6.15
CA HIS A 246 13.19 -10.65 -6.49
C HIS A 246 12.93 -10.54 -8.00
N LEU A 247 12.64 -11.66 -8.66
CA LEU A 247 12.52 -11.71 -10.14
C LEU A 247 11.49 -10.72 -10.71
N ALA A 248 10.39 -10.47 -9.99
CA ALA A 248 9.36 -9.53 -10.41
C ALA A 248 9.60 -8.06 -10.01
N ASP A 249 10.70 -7.74 -9.31
CA ASP A 249 10.90 -6.41 -8.70
C ASP A 249 10.90 -5.26 -9.70
N ALA A 250 11.58 -5.45 -10.84
CA ALA A 250 11.71 -4.44 -11.88
C ALA A 250 10.35 -3.95 -12.42
N ARG A 251 9.30 -4.77 -12.36
CA ARG A 251 7.96 -4.42 -12.86
C ARG A 251 7.03 -3.86 -11.78
N ARG A 252 7.39 -4.00 -10.50
CA ARG A 252 6.56 -3.60 -9.35
C ARG A 252 7.14 -2.45 -8.53
N SER A 253 8.37 -2.02 -8.82
CA SER A 253 9.07 -0.92 -8.15
C SER A 253 9.01 0.36 -9.00
N LEU A 254 8.91 1.52 -8.35
CA LEU A 254 8.90 2.86 -8.95
C LEU A 254 10.06 3.71 -8.42
N HIS A 255 10.36 4.83 -9.07
CA HIS A 255 11.18 5.92 -8.52
C HIS A 255 10.42 6.80 -7.54
N LEU A 256 11.09 7.26 -6.46
CA LEU A 256 10.49 8.24 -5.56
C LEU A 256 10.08 9.51 -6.35
N SER A 257 10.83 9.83 -7.41
CA SER A 257 10.46 10.89 -8.37
C SER A 257 9.10 10.68 -9.02
N ASP A 258 8.68 9.43 -9.26
CA ASP A 258 7.39 9.12 -9.90
C ASP A 258 6.21 9.48 -9.00
N PHE A 259 6.44 9.62 -7.69
CA PHE A 259 5.46 10.06 -6.70
C PHE A 259 5.33 11.59 -6.62
N ALA A 260 5.98 12.37 -7.49
CA ALA A 260 5.79 13.82 -7.55
C ALA A 260 4.31 14.28 -7.55
N PRO A 261 3.38 13.62 -8.28
CA PRO A 261 1.97 14.03 -8.30
C PRO A 261 1.23 13.89 -6.97
N ILE A 262 1.72 13.08 -6.02
CA ILE A 262 1.08 12.93 -4.69
C ILE A 262 1.59 13.96 -3.68
N ALA A 263 2.55 14.82 -4.06
CA ALA A 263 3.01 15.92 -3.23
C ALA A 263 1.84 16.83 -2.83
N HIS A 264 1.66 17.06 -1.53
CA HIS A 264 0.52 17.79 -0.99
C HIS A 264 0.90 18.56 0.29
N PRO A 265 0.54 19.85 0.43
CA PRO A 265 0.98 20.69 1.55
C PRO A 265 0.48 20.21 2.92
N GLY A 266 -0.68 19.55 2.94
CA GLY A 266 -1.30 18.97 4.14
C GLY A 266 -0.83 17.56 4.52
N VAL A 267 0.19 17.03 3.83
CA VAL A 267 0.71 15.68 4.06
C VAL A 267 2.17 15.76 4.50
N VAL A 268 2.51 14.94 5.48
CA VAL A 268 3.89 14.60 5.84
C VAL A 268 4.10 13.14 5.48
N PHE A 269 4.97 12.90 4.52
CA PHE A 269 5.34 11.55 4.14
C PHE A 269 6.43 11.02 5.08
N HIS A 270 6.37 9.74 5.39
CA HIS A 270 7.33 9.02 6.21
C HIS A 270 7.90 7.88 5.39
N SER A 271 9.16 7.98 4.99
CA SER A 271 9.83 6.89 4.28
C SER A 271 9.90 5.65 5.17
N LEU A 272 9.33 4.55 4.67
CA LEU A 272 9.50 3.20 5.23
C LEU A 272 10.38 2.34 4.31
N GLN A 273 11.04 2.96 3.32
CA GLN A 273 11.95 2.29 2.39
C GLN A 273 13.29 2.01 3.06
N VAL A 274 13.58 0.73 3.29
CA VAL A 274 14.86 0.27 3.86
C VAL A 274 15.74 -0.32 2.76
N ALA A 275 17.06 -0.11 2.89
CA ALA A 275 18.10 -0.63 1.99
C ALA A 275 17.98 -0.15 0.54
N HIS A 276 17.44 -0.96 -0.37
CA HIS A 276 17.46 -0.64 -1.80
C HIS A 276 16.66 0.63 -2.09
N ARG A 277 17.33 1.59 -2.74
CA ARG A 277 16.76 2.89 -3.17
C ARG A 277 16.33 3.79 -2.02
N ALA A 278 16.71 3.47 -0.79
CA ALA A 278 16.45 4.30 0.39
C ALA A 278 17.14 5.68 0.31
N GLU A 279 18.23 5.78 -0.45
CA GLU A 279 18.96 7.01 -0.70
C GLU A 279 18.14 8.07 -1.47
N GLU A 280 17.12 7.65 -2.22
CA GLU A 280 16.22 8.56 -2.93
C GLU A 280 15.45 9.47 -1.97
N ALA A 281 15.22 9.02 -0.73
CA ALA A 281 14.60 9.82 0.32
C ALA A 281 15.35 11.12 0.64
N ASN A 282 16.65 11.21 0.31
CA ASN A 282 17.44 12.41 0.50
C ASN A 282 17.12 13.53 -0.51
N GLN A 283 16.42 13.19 -1.60
CA GLN A 283 16.06 14.11 -2.68
C GLN A 283 14.58 13.89 -3.06
N PRO A 284 13.64 14.20 -2.16
CA PRO A 284 12.22 14.05 -2.46
C PRO A 284 11.79 15.00 -3.60
N PRO A 285 10.70 14.67 -4.33
CA PRO A 285 10.10 15.56 -5.32
C PRO A 285 9.79 16.95 -4.80
N GLU A 286 9.81 17.95 -5.68
CA GLU A 286 9.42 19.31 -5.33
C GLU A 286 8.01 19.36 -4.72
N GLY A 287 7.85 20.07 -3.60
CA GLY A 287 6.60 20.16 -2.87
C GLY A 287 6.26 18.97 -1.97
N MET A 288 7.03 17.87 -2.02
CA MET A 288 6.85 16.73 -1.13
C MET A 288 7.61 16.93 0.18
N HIS A 289 6.89 17.02 1.30
CA HIS A 289 7.49 16.98 2.63
C HIS A 289 7.68 15.52 3.07
N LEU A 290 8.91 15.02 2.99
CA LEU A 290 9.26 13.64 3.34
C LEU A 290 10.24 13.62 4.54
N GLU A 291 9.81 12.98 5.62
CA GLU A 291 10.68 12.57 6.72
C GLU A 291 11.23 11.17 6.45
N ASN A 292 12.49 10.92 6.82
CA ASN A 292 13.15 9.63 6.57
C ASN A 292 13.49 8.89 7.88
N PRO A 293 12.48 8.33 8.59
CA PRO A 293 12.72 7.52 9.78
C PRO A 293 13.33 6.15 9.44
N ALA A 294 13.29 5.71 8.18
CA ALA A 294 13.86 4.42 7.76
C ALA A 294 15.36 4.26 8.06
N LYS A 295 16.10 5.37 8.20
CA LYS A 295 17.51 5.34 8.62
C LYS A 295 17.72 4.83 10.06
N ASP A 296 16.67 4.91 10.88
CA ASP A 296 16.68 4.55 12.30
C ASP A 296 15.92 3.22 12.57
N ILE A 297 15.45 2.54 11.51
CA ILE A 297 14.77 1.23 11.60
C ILE A 297 15.82 0.13 11.76
N ALA A 298 15.79 -0.58 12.88
CA ALA A 298 16.63 -1.76 13.10
C ALA A 298 15.96 -3.04 12.60
N ASP A 299 14.65 -3.16 12.81
CA ASP A 299 13.86 -4.33 12.42
C ASP A 299 12.37 -3.99 12.18
N PHE A 300 11.56 -5.01 11.91
CA PHE A 300 10.14 -4.79 11.65
C PHE A 300 9.33 -4.30 12.87
N SER A 301 9.82 -4.45 14.11
CA SER A 301 9.15 -3.85 15.27
C SER A 301 9.19 -2.33 15.23
N ASP A 302 10.30 -1.73 14.78
CA ASP A 302 10.37 -0.27 14.55
C ASP A 302 9.44 0.15 13.42
N THR A 303 9.43 -0.62 12.32
CA THR A 303 8.52 -0.37 11.19
C THR A 303 7.05 -0.40 11.65
N SER A 304 6.67 -1.39 12.46
CA SER A 304 5.32 -1.48 13.03
C SER A 304 5.00 -0.31 13.96
N ALA A 305 5.96 0.14 14.76
CA ALA A 305 5.78 1.28 15.66
C ALA A 305 5.59 2.60 14.91
N ILE A 306 6.25 2.78 13.77
CA ILE A 306 6.00 3.93 12.90
C ILE A 306 4.59 3.80 12.30
N ILE A 307 4.26 2.66 11.69
CA ILE A 307 2.95 2.38 11.08
C ILE A 307 1.79 2.59 12.05
N GLU A 308 1.97 2.29 13.34
CA GLU A 308 0.96 2.48 14.37
C GLU A 308 0.44 3.93 14.43
N ASN A 309 1.30 4.89 14.11
CA ASN A 309 1.02 6.32 14.18
C ASN A 309 0.70 6.97 12.82
N LEU A 310 0.68 6.20 11.73
CA LEU A 310 0.34 6.70 10.41
C LEU A 310 -1.18 6.69 10.18
N ASP A 311 -1.67 7.67 9.43
CA ASP A 311 -3.06 7.70 8.97
C ASP A 311 -3.27 6.66 7.85
N ILE A 312 -2.26 6.44 7.02
CA ILE A 312 -2.28 5.45 5.93
C ILE A 312 -0.86 5.08 5.49
N VAL A 313 -0.69 3.86 4.96
CA VAL A 313 0.53 3.43 4.26
C VAL A 313 0.26 3.34 2.77
N ILE A 314 1.11 3.93 1.94
CA ILE A 314 1.12 3.76 0.49
C ILE A 314 2.37 2.97 0.12
N SER A 315 2.19 1.79 -0.47
CA SER A 315 3.28 0.87 -0.73
C SER A 315 3.12 0.21 -2.08
N VAL A 316 4.23 -0.02 -2.79
CA VAL A 316 4.27 -1.12 -3.78
C VAL A 316 4.12 -2.48 -3.08
N ASP A 317 3.92 -3.56 -3.82
CA ASP A 317 3.67 -4.90 -3.26
C ASP A 317 4.87 -5.46 -2.44
N THR A 318 4.98 -5.11 -1.16
CA THR A 318 6.13 -5.46 -0.29
C THR A 318 5.68 -6.05 1.04
N ALA A 319 6.65 -6.57 1.82
CA ALA A 319 6.42 -7.02 3.20
C ALA A 319 5.77 -5.94 4.09
N VAL A 320 6.04 -4.64 3.83
CA VAL A 320 5.45 -3.54 4.60
C VAL A 320 3.95 -3.37 4.30
N ALA A 321 3.52 -3.63 3.06
CA ALA A 321 2.09 -3.67 2.73
C ALA A 321 1.37 -4.77 3.51
N HIS A 322 1.98 -5.95 3.60
CA HIS A 322 1.48 -7.06 4.42
C HIS A 322 1.47 -6.73 5.92
N LEU A 323 2.50 -6.03 6.42
CA LEU A 323 2.56 -5.61 7.83
C LEU A 323 1.43 -4.64 8.17
N ALA A 324 1.25 -3.59 7.37
CA ALA A 324 0.17 -2.62 7.58
C ALA A 324 -1.21 -3.31 7.57
N GLY A 325 -1.44 -4.21 6.61
CA GLY A 325 -2.67 -5.01 6.55
C GLY A 325 -2.84 -5.95 7.74
N ALA A 326 -1.78 -6.60 8.22
CA ALA A 326 -1.80 -7.48 9.39
C ALA A 326 -2.10 -6.75 10.70
N MET A 327 -1.68 -5.48 10.79
CA MET A 327 -1.98 -4.56 11.89
C MET A 327 -3.37 -3.92 11.79
N GLY A 328 -4.14 -4.20 10.73
CA GLY A 328 -5.43 -3.58 10.49
C GLY A 328 -5.34 -2.06 10.24
N LYS A 329 -4.21 -1.59 9.72
CA LYS A 329 -4.02 -0.18 9.36
C LYS A 329 -4.46 0.06 7.91
N PRO A 330 -5.00 1.25 7.58
CA PRO A 330 -5.29 1.60 6.20
C PRO A 330 -4.03 1.48 5.33
N VAL A 331 -4.15 0.78 4.19
CA VAL A 331 -3.02 0.61 3.27
C VAL A 331 -3.49 0.67 1.82
N TRP A 332 -2.77 1.43 1.01
CA TRP A 332 -2.93 1.44 -0.45
C TRP A 332 -1.77 0.71 -1.09
N ILE A 333 -2.09 -0.29 -1.91
CA ILE A 333 -1.11 -1.19 -2.51
C ILE A 333 -1.08 -0.92 -4.00
N LEU A 334 0.08 -0.49 -4.49
CA LEU A 334 0.32 -0.22 -5.91
C LEU A 334 0.79 -1.51 -6.57
N LEU A 335 0.03 -1.97 -7.55
CA LEU A 335 0.20 -3.28 -8.17
C LEU A 335 0.58 -3.16 -9.65
N PRO A 336 1.54 -3.97 -10.12
CA PRO A 336 1.84 -4.07 -11.53
C PRO A 336 0.64 -4.62 -12.32
N PHE A 337 0.71 -4.52 -13.65
CA PHE A 337 -0.33 -5.02 -14.55
C PHE A 337 -0.66 -6.51 -14.29
N SER A 338 0.37 -7.36 -14.21
CA SER A 338 0.25 -8.75 -13.76
C SER A 338 0.67 -8.88 -12.29
N PRO A 339 -0.26 -8.94 -11.34
CA PRO A 339 0.04 -8.96 -9.91
C PRO A 339 0.41 -10.35 -9.37
N ASP A 340 0.90 -10.37 -8.14
CA ASP A 340 0.89 -11.60 -7.34
C ASP A 340 -0.55 -12.11 -7.16
N TRP A 341 -0.69 -13.45 -7.14
CA TRP A 341 -1.98 -14.13 -7.11
C TRP A 341 -2.85 -13.75 -5.91
N ARG A 342 -2.25 -13.32 -4.79
CA ARG A 342 -2.96 -12.91 -3.57
C ARG A 342 -3.89 -11.72 -3.78
N TRP A 343 -3.58 -10.88 -4.74
CA TRP A 343 -4.31 -9.65 -5.01
C TRP A 343 -5.45 -9.82 -6.01
N MET A 344 -5.59 -11.02 -6.59
CA MET A 344 -6.63 -11.39 -7.56
C MET A 344 -6.73 -10.40 -8.74
N LEU A 345 -7.76 -10.59 -9.57
CA LEU A 345 -8.09 -9.73 -10.72
C LEU A 345 -9.38 -8.96 -10.47
N ASN A 346 -9.54 -7.82 -11.18
CA ASN A 346 -10.80 -7.08 -11.29
C ASN A 346 -11.42 -6.63 -9.96
N ARG A 347 -10.59 -6.30 -8.97
CA ARG A 347 -11.02 -5.78 -7.68
C ARG A 347 -10.06 -4.72 -7.14
N GLU A 348 -10.61 -3.79 -6.35
CA GLU A 348 -9.85 -2.74 -5.66
C GLU A 348 -9.72 -2.98 -4.16
N ASP A 349 -10.35 -4.02 -3.61
CA ASP A 349 -10.23 -4.43 -2.21
C ASP A 349 -9.36 -5.70 -2.09
N SER A 350 -9.00 -6.09 -0.87
CA SER A 350 -8.24 -7.33 -0.61
C SER A 350 -9.05 -8.32 0.22
N PRO A 351 -9.15 -9.60 -0.19
CA PRO A 351 -9.76 -10.63 0.65
C PRO A 351 -8.86 -11.01 1.84
N TRP A 352 -7.59 -10.62 1.81
CA TRP A 352 -6.62 -10.92 2.87
C TRP A 352 -6.52 -9.80 3.92
N TYR A 353 -6.80 -8.56 3.52
CA TYR A 353 -6.64 -7.36 4.34
C TYR A 353 -7.84 -6.41 4.14
N PRO A 354 -8.83 -6.42 5.04
CA PRO A 354 -10.04 -5.58 4.91
C PRO A 354 -9.77 -4.08 4.82
N THR A 355 -8.62 -3.59 5.30
CA THR A 355 -8.23 -2.19 5.27
C THR A 355 -7.39 -1.81 4.04
N ALA A 356 -7.12 -2.77 3.15
CA ALA A 356 -6.33 -2.53 1.96
C ALA A 356 -7.19 -2.06 0.78
N ARG A 357 -6.67 -1.10 0.02
CA ARG A 357 -7.16 -0.75 -1.32
C ARG A 357 -6.07 -0.95 -2.35
N LEU A 358 -6.42 -1.51 -3.50
CA LEU A 358 -5.50 -1.89 -4.56
C LEU A 358 -5.58 -0.91 -5.72
N PHE A 359 -4.44 -0.42 -6.18
CA PHE A 359 -4.31 0.42 -7.36
C PHE A 359 -3.44 -0.29 -8.38
N ARG A 360 -4.06 -0.77 -9.45
CA ARG A 360 -3.41 -1.59 -10.47
C ARG A 360 -3.10 -0.79 -11.73
N GLN A 361 -1.95 -1.04 -12.34
CA GLN A 361 -1.66 -0.52 -13.67
C GLN A 361 -2.78 -0.90 -14.66
N SER A 362 -3.20 0.05 -15.49
CA SER A 362 -4.15 -0.21 -16.58
C SER A 362 -3.46 -0.80 -17.82
N GLN A 363 -2.15 -0.57 -17.96
CA GLN A 363 -1.29 -1.13 -19.01
C GLN A 363 0.08 -1.51 -18.43
N PRO A 364 0.76 -2.54 -18.98
CA PRO A 364 2.11 -2.90 -18.55
C PRO A 364 3.05 -1.70 -18.53
N ASP A 365 3.81 -1.56 -17.44
CA ASP A 365 4.84 -0.53 -17.23
C ASP A 365 4.33 0.93 -17.25
N VAL A 366 3.01 1.15 -17.24
CA VAL A 366 2.41 2.48 -17.11
C VAL A 366 1.98 2.71 -15.67
N TRP A 367 2.77 3.50 -14.94
CA TRP A 367 2.48 3.87 -13.54
C TRP A 367 1.79 5.23 -13.38
N THR A 368 1.81 6.08 -14.41
CA THR A 368 1.31 7.45 -14.30
C THR A 368 -0.18 7.49 -13.93
N ASP A 369 -1.01 6.62 -14.51
CA ASP A 369 -2.44 6.54 -14.18
C ASP A 369 -2.69 6.05 -12.75
N VAL A 370 -1.85 5.13 -12.25
CA VAL A 370 -1.89 4.64 -10.87
C VAL A 370 -1.61 5.79 -9.92
N ILE A 371 -0.50 6.51 -10.12
CA ILE A 371 -0.09 7.61 -9.23
C ILE A 371 -1.09 8.77 -9.28
N GLN A 372 -1.67 9.09 -10.44
CA GLN A 372 -2.71 10.12 -10.53
C GLN A 372 -3.98 9.77 -9.75
N ARG A 373 -4.41 8.50 -9.79
CA ARG A 373 -5.54 8.05 -8.97
C ARG A 373 -5.21 8.12 -7.48
N VAL A 374 -4.02 7.68 -7.08
CA VAL A 374 -3.55 7.80 -5.69
C VAL A 374 -3.52 9.26 -5.24
N ALA A 375 -3.05 10.18 -6.08
CA ALA A 375 -3.01 11.62 -5.79
C ALA A 375 -4.42 12.20 -5.56
N GLY A 376 -5.38 11.84 -6.42
CA GLY A 376 -6.78 12.24 -6.27
C GLY A 376 -7.38 11.76 -4.93
N GLU A 377 -7.16 10.49 -4.61
CA GLU A 377 -7.63 9.89 -3.35
C GLU A 377 -6.96 10.50 -2.12
N LEU A 378 -5.66 10.80 -2.20
CA LEU A 378 -4.93 11.46 -1.10
C LEU A 378 -5.44 12.88 -0.86
N ASN A 379 -5.74 13.63 -1.92
CA ASN A 379 -6.39 14.94 -1.83
C ASN A 379 -7.79 14.83 -1.20
N HIS A 380 -8.56 13.77 -1.51
CA HIS A 380 -9.83 13.50 -0.84
C HIS A 380 -9.67 13.21 0.65
N LEU A 381 -8.64 12.43 1.06
CA LEU A 381 -8.33 12.20 2.47
C LEU A 381 -7.94 13.50 3.18
N ALA A 382 -7.09 14.33 2.55
CA ALA A 382 -6.70 15.63 3.10
C ALA A 382 -7.92 16.55 3.29
N TRP A 383 -8.83 16.58 2.30
CA TRP A 383 -10.07 17.33 2.42
C TRP A 383 -10.93 16.84 3.59
N ARG A 384 -11.12 15.52 3.75
CA ARG A 384 -11.90 14.96 4.87
C ARG A 384 -11.31 15.36 6.22
N ARG A 385 -9.99 15.25 6.38
CA ARG A 385 -9.28 15.65 7.60
C ARG A 385 -9.44 17.14 7.90
N ALA A 386 -9.32 18.00 6.89
CA ALA A 386 -9.56 19.43 7.03
C ALA A 386 -11.01 19.72 7.46
N SER A 387 -11.99 19.04 6.85
CA SER A 387 -13.41 19.17 7.22
C SER A 387 -13.72 18.68 8.64
N GLU A 388 -13.02 17.66 9.15
CA GLU A 388 -13.15 17.23 10.55
C GLU A 388 -12.70 18.32 11.51
N PHE A 389 -11.53 18.91 11.28
CA PHE A 389 -11.04 20.04 12.07
C PHE A 389 -11.99 21.24 12.00
N TYR A 390 -12.49 21.56 10.80
CA TYR A 390 -13.46 22.64 10.60
C TYR A 390 -14.76 22.40 11.37
N ARG A 391 -15.34 21.20 11.33
CA ARG A 391 -16.56 20.87 12.09
C ARG A 391 -16.33 20.99 13.59
N ALA A 392 -15.18 20.52 14.08
CA ALA A 392 -14.82 20.68 15.48
C ALA A 392 -14.68 22.16 15.86
N ALA A 393 -14.06 22.98 14.99
CA ALA A 393 -13.94 24.42 15.21
C ALA A 393 -15.31 25.10 15.31
N MET A 394 -16.27 24.75 14.44
CA MET A 394 -17.63 25.29 14.47
C MET A 394 -18.35 25.03 15.80
N ASN A 395 -18.17 23.84 16.38
CA ASN A 395 -18.73 23.52 17.70
C ASN A 395 -18.11 24.41 18.78
N CYS A 396 -16.78 24.61 18.76
CA CYS A 396 -16.11 25.52 19.70
C CYS A 396 -16.59 26.98 19.55
N ILE A 397 -16.88 27.46 18.34
CA ILE A 397 -17.46 28.81 18.12
C ILE A 397 -18.82 28.92 18.79
N GLN A 398 -19.70 27.91 18.63
CA GLN A 398 -21.03 27.90 19.27
C GLN A 398 -20.95 27.91 20.80
N GLU A 399 -19.93 27.27 21.36
CA GLU A 399 -19.64 27.26 22.80
C GLU A 399 -18.86 28.49 23.28
N ASN A 400 -18.59 29.47 22.40
CA ASN A 400 -17.78 30.67 22.66
C ASN A 400 -16.33 30.37 23.11
N LYS A 401 -15.78 29.20 22.73
CA LYS A 401 -14.40 28.78 22.99
C LYS A 401 -13.48 29.24 21.84
N LEU A 402 -13.31 30.55 21.70
CA LEU A 402 -12.65 31.15 20.53
C LEU A 402 -11.20 30.70 20.31
N ASN A 403 -10.42 30.47 21.38
CA ASN A 403 -9.02 30.02 21.25
C ASN A 403 -8.94 28.58 20.72
N GLU A 404 -9.83 27.69 21.17
CA GLU A 404 -9.89 26.30 20.69
C GLU A 404 -10.39 26.26 19.24
N ALA A 405 -11.41 27.08 18.92
CA ALA A 405 -11.90 27.25 17.55
C ALA A 405 -10.80 27.72 16.60
N LEU A 406 -10.00 28.71 17.02
CA LEU A 406 -8.88 29.21 16.23
C LEU A 406 -7.85 28.11 15.97
N ALA A 407 -7.41 27.39 17.02
CA ALA A 407 -6.45 26.31 16.88
C ALA A 407 -6.93 25.20 15.94
N LEU A 408 -8.22 24.84 15.98
CA LEU A 408 -8.81 23.86 15.07
C LEU A 408 -8.94 24.39 13.64
N THR A 409 -9.26 25.68 13.48
CA THR A 409 -9.32 26.33 12.17
C THR A 409 -7.94 26.38 11.52
N ASP A 410 -6.90 26.69 12.28
CA ASP A 410 -5.51 26.69 11.82
C ASP A 410 -5.07 25.29 11.37
N LYS A 411 -5.46 24.24 12.10
CA LYS A 411 -5.24 22.85 11.66
C LYS A 411 -5.95 22.54 10.34
N ALA A 412 -7.20 22.97 10.16
CA ALA A 412 -7.92 22.77 8.91
C ALA A 412 -7.19 23.43 7.71
N ILE A 413 -6.67 24.64 7.92
CA ILE A 413 -5.90 25.39 6.90
C ILE A 413 -4.52 24.76 6.68
N ALA A 414 -3.87 24.23 7.72
CA ALA A 414 -2.59 23.53 7.59
C ALA A 414 -2.69 22.26 6.72
N VAL A 415 -3.81 21.53 6.82
CA VAL A 415 -4.11 20.40 5.93
C VAL A 415 -4.51 20.88 4.54
N LYS A 416 -5.39 21.88 4.46
CA LYS A 416 -5.92 22.37 3.19
C LYS A 416 -5.87 23.90 3.12
N PRO A 417 -4.76 24.47 2.59
CA PRO A 417 -4.54 25.92 2.56
C PRO A 417 -5.54 26.70 1.69
N ASP A 418 -6.24 26.00 0.79
CA ASP A 418 -7.28 26.50 -0.10
C ASP A 418 -8.69 26.17 0.41
N TYR A 419 -8.88 25.89 1.71
CA TYR A 419 -10.21 25.61 2.29
C TYR A 419 -10.95 26.90 2.68
N PRO A 420 -11.91 27.40 1.88
CA PRO A 420 -12.43 28.76 2.06
C PRO A 420 -13.17 28.93 3.38
N ASP A 421 -14.01 27.97 3.78
CA ASP A 421 -14.81 28.07 5.00
C ASP A 421 -13.94 28.22 6.26
N ALA A 422 -12.83 27.47 6.32
CA ALA A 422 -11.87 27.59 7.42
C ALA A 422 -11.18 28.96 7.42
N VAL A 423 -10.74 29.45 6.26
CA VAL A 423 -10.09 30.77 6.14
C VAL A 423 -11.05 31.90 6.54
N PHE A 424 -12.32 31.84 6.13
CA PHE A 424 -13.36 32.78 6.53
C PHE A 424 -13.56 32.80 8.04
N ASN A 425 -13.74 31.62 8.64
CA ASN A 425 -13.94 31.49 10.08
C ASN A 425 -12.74 31.99 10.87
N ARG A 426 -11.52 31.79 10.38
CA ARG A 426 -10.33 32.36 11.02
C ARG A 426 -10.42 33.89 11.10
N GLY A 427 -10.81 34.54 10.01
CA GLY A 427 -11.03 35.98 9.96
C GLY A 427 -12.12 36.46 10.92
N TYR A 428 -13.22 35.70 10.99
CA TYR A 428 -14.31 35.96 11.93
C TYR A 428 -13.90 35.80 13.40
N ILE A 429 -13.18 34.73 13.75
CA ILE A 429 -12.68 34.50 15.11
C ILE A 429 -11.73 35.62 15.53
N PHE A 430 -10.79 36.03 14.67
CA PHE A 430 -9.90 37.15 14.97
C PHE A 430 -10.64 38.47 15.14
N LYS A 431 -11.70 38.72 14.36
CA LYS A 431 -12.59 39.89 14.55
C LYS A 431 -13.20 39.87 15.95
N LEU A 432 -13.75 38.73 16.39
CA LEU A 432 -14.34 38.58 17.74
C LEU A 432 -13.31 38.76 18.87
N GLN A 433 -12.05 38.38 18.63
CA GLN A 433 -10.95 38.58 19.58
C GLN A 433 -10.37 40.01 19.56
N GLY A 434 -10.81 40.88 18.66
CA GLY A 434 -10.23 42.22 18.47
C GLY A 434 -8.85 42.22 17.79
N ASN A 435 -8.41 41.10 17.21
CA ASN A 435 -7.17 41.04 16.45
C ASN A 435 -7.44 41.46 14.99
N HIS A 436 -7.65 42.76 14.80
CA HIS A 436 -8.08 43.32 13.51
C HIS A 436 -7.08 43.09 12.38
N LYS A 437 -5.76 43.10 12.67
CA LYS A 437 -4.73 42.84 11.67
C LYS A 437 -4.79 41.41 11.13
N ALA A 438 -4.87 40.41 12.02
CA ALA A 438 -4.98 39.01 11.59
C ALA A 438 -6.34 38.70 10.94
N SER A 439 -7.39 39.42 11.34
CA SER A 439 -8.70 39.38 10.69
C SER A 439 -8.62 39.88 9.24
N GLU A 440 -7.99 41.03 9.01
CA GLU A 440 -7.74 41.58 7.67
C GLU A 440 -6.98 40.57 6.79
N GLU A 441 -5.85 40.04 7.28
CA GLU A 441 -5.03 39.08 6.54
C GLU A 441 -5.86 37.84 6.11
N SER A 442 -6.73 37.36 7.00
CA SER A 442 -7.58 36.19 6.75
C SER A 442 -8.69 36.50 5.74
N PHE A 443 -9.37 37.63 5.84
CA PHE A 443 -10.42 38.00 4.88
C PHE A 443 -9.86 38.33 3.49
N ARG A 444 -8.68 38.94 3.40
CA ARG A 444 -7.97 39.12 2.11
C ARG A 444 -7.69 37.77 1.47
N ARG A 445 -7.13 36.82 2.24
CA ARG A 445 -6.86 35.47 1.75
C ARG A 445 -8.14 34.75 1.33
N PHE A 446 -9.24 34.93 2.05
CA PHE A 446 -10.53 34.37 1.65
C PHE A 446 -11.00 34.95 0.31
N ILE A 447 -10.92 36.27 0.11
CA ILE A 447 -11.34 36.93 -1.13
C ILE A 447 -10.51 36.47 -2.33
N GLU A 448 -9.22 36.16 -2.15
CA GLU A 448 -8.39 35.53 -3.19
C GLU A 448 -8.91 34.15 -3.60
N LEU A 449 -9.43 33.37 -2.65
CA LEU A 449 -10.01 32.05 -2.91
C LEU A 449 -11.43 32.13 -3.47
N LYS A 450 -12.21 33.11 -3.00
CA LYS A 450 -13.63 33.28 -3.31
C LYS A 450 -14.02 34.76 -3.27
N SER A 451 -14.07 35.38 -4.45
CA SER A 451 -14.35 36.81 -4.61
C SER A 451 -15.85 37.17 -4.60
N ASP A 452 -16.76 36.20 -4.61
CA ASP A 452 -18.21 36.39 -4.69
C ASP A 452 -18.91 36.25 -3.32
N HIS A 453 -18.37 36.89 -2.27
CA HIS A 453 -18.87 36.72 -0.91
C HIS A 453 -18.97 38.05 -0.14
N ALA A 454 -20.16 38.65 -0.11
CA ALA A 454 -20.40 39.98 0.46
C ALA A 454 -19.94 40.11 1.93
N GLU A 455 -20.16 39.09 2.75
CA GLU A 455 -19.83 39.08 4.18
C GLU A 455 -18.30 39.12 4.41
N ALA A 456 -17.50 38.64 3.46
CA ALA A 456 -16.04 38.70 3.58
C ALA A 456 -15.52 40.12 3.32
N TYR A 457 -16.13 40.82 2.36
CA TYR A 457 -15.87 42.24 2.11
C TYR A 457 -16.32 43.12 3.28
N LEU A 458 -17.48 42.82 3.88
CA LEU A 458 -17.93 43.45 5.12
C LEU A 458 -16.92 43.21 6.27
N GLY A 459 -16.50 41.96 6.46
CA GLY A 459 -15.51 41.59 7.48
C GLY A 459 -14.18 42.33 7.31
N LEU A 460 -13.68 42.42 6.07
CA LEU A 460 -12.46 43.17 5.74
C LEU A 460 -12.62 44.68 5.98
N GLY A 461 -13.73 45.27 5.54
CA GLY A 461 -14.01 46.68 5.77
C GLY A 461 -14.04 47.03 7.26
N LEU A 462 -14.71 46.20 8.07
CA LEU A 462 -14.76 46.39 9.52
C LEU A 462 -13.37 46.25 10.15
N ALA A 463 -12.59 45.25 9.75
CA ALA A 463 -11.22 45.08 10.24
C ALA A 463 -10.30 46.26 9.88
N LEU A 464 -10.48 46.89 8.71
CA LEU A 464 -9.75 48.09 8.30
C LEU A 464 -10.17 49.33 9.08
N GLN A 465 -11.48 49.48 9.33
CA GLN A 465 -12.02 50.60 10.09
C GLN A 465 -11.51 50.60 11.54
N GLU A 466 -11.51 49.45 12.21
CA GLU A 466 -10.96 49.29 13.57
C GLU A 466 -9.43 49.54 13.64
N GLN A 467 -8.74 49.45 12.49
CA GLN A 467 -7.33 49.83 12.37
C GLN A 467 -7.12 51.32 12.02
N GLY A 468 -8.17 52.13 11.98
CA GLY A 468 -8.09 53.55 11.63
C GLY A 468 -7.84 53.81 10.14
N ARG A 469 -8.26 52.89 9.26
CA ARG A 469 -8.16 52.99 7.79
C ARG A 469 -9.54 53.13 7.11
N PRO A 470 -10.40 54.10 7.51
CA PRO A 470 -11.78 54.19 7.02
C PRO A 470 -11.89 54.45 5.51
N LYS A 471 -10.93 55.18 4.91
CA LYS A 471 -10.89 55.41 3.45
C LYS A 471 -10.75 54.13 2.65
N GLU A 472 -9.99 53.16 3.16
CA GLU A 472 -9.85 51.86 2.49
C GLU A 472 -11.10 51.01 2.72
N ALA A 473 -11.67 51.05 3.93
CA ALA A 473 -12.88 50.32 4.29
C ALA A 473 -14.07 50.67 3.39
N GLU A 474 -14.26 51.95 3.06
CA GLU A 474 -15.33 52.44 2.17
C GLU A 474 -15.40 51.64 0.86
N GLY A 475 -14.25 51.46 0.19
CA GLY A 475 -14.18 50.73 -1.07
C GLY A 475 -14.65 49.28 -0.93
N TYR A 476 -14.28 48.59 0.16
CA TYR A 476 -14.71 47.21 0.39
C TYR A 476 -16.20 47.11 0.75
N TYR A 477 -16.78 48.07 1.48
CA TYR A 477 -18.22 48.10 1.71
C TYR A 477 -19.01 48.32 0.42
N GLN A 478 -18.53 49.19 -0.47
CA GLN A 478 -19.13 49.36 -1.79
C GLN A 478 -19.10 48.06 -2.59
N GLN A 479 -17.99 47.32 -2.58
CA GLN A 479 -17.92 46.00 -3.21
C GLN A 479 -18.89 44.99 -2.57
N ALA A 480 -19.02 44.98 -1.23
CA ALA A 480 -20.00 44.14 -0.55
C ALA A 480 -21.45 44.44 -1.01
N LEU A 481 -21.80 45.72 -1.22
CA LEU A 481 -23.11 46.11 -1.74
C LEU A 481 -23.31 45.79 -3.22
N VAL A 482 -22.25 45.79 -4.03
CA VAL A 482 -22.32 45.30 -5.42
C VAL A 482 -22.70 43.82 -5.44
N LEU A 483 -22.12 43.02 -4.53
CA LEU A 483 -22.41 41.59 -4.39
C LEU A 483 -23.78 41.31 -3.76
N ASN A 484 -24.17 42.10 -2.76
CA ASN A 484 -25.48 42.00 -2.10
C ASN A 484 -26.08 43.40 -1.81
N PRO A 485 -26.89 43.93 -2.74
CA PRO A 485 -27.50 45.26 -2.59
C PRO A 485 -28.47 45.41 -1.41
N ASN A 486 -28.93 44.30 -0.83
CA ASN A 486 -29.88 44.27 0.28
C ASN A 486 -29.20 44.04 1.64
N HIS A 487 -27.86 44.07 1.71
CA HIS A 487 -27.13 43.78 2.94
C HIS A 487 -27.19 44.96 3.92
N THR A 488 -28.14 44.91 4.85
CA THR A 488 -28.43 45.98 5.82
C THR A 488 -27.24 46.37 6.69
N GLU A 489 -26.49 45.39 7.19
CA GLU A 489 -25.30 45.63 8.02
C GLU A 489 -24.21 46.42 7.27
N VAL A 490 -24.05 46.19 5.96
CA VAL A 490 -23.08 46.92 5.14
C VAL A 490 -23.46 48.39 5.00
N TYR A 491 -24.75 48.71 4.81
CA TYR A 491 -25.19 50.10 4.77
C TYR A 491 -24.94 50.83 6.09
N LEU A 492 -25.13 50.14 7.22
CA LEU A 492 -24.84 50.70 8.54
C LEU A 492 -23.33 50.98 8.71
N ALA A 493 -22.49 50.00 8.36
CA ALA A 493 -21.03 50.14 8.44
C ALA A 493 -20.52 51.25 7.51
N LEU A 494 -21.02 51.31 6.26
CA LEU A 494 -20.69 52.35 5.30
C LEU A 494 -21.16 53.74 5.78
N GLY A 495 -22.38 53.85 6.29
CA GLY A 495 -22.90 55.12 6.82
C GLY A 495 -22.08 55.66 7.99
N ASN A 496 -21.65 54.78 8.91
CA ASN A 496 -20.75 55.14 10.00
C ASN A 496 -19.38 55.60 9.48
N THR A 497 -18.85 54.91 8.46
CA THR A 497 -17.56 55.23 7.83
C THR A 497 -17.61 56.57 7.11
N LEU A 498 -18.65 56.84 6.33
CA LEU A 498 -18.83 58.12 5.64
C LEU A 498 -18.94 59.27 6.66
N LYS A 499 -19.70 59.08 7.74
CA LYS A 499 -19.79 60.08 8.82
C LYS A 499 -18.42 60.40 9.44
N GLU A 500 -17.53 59.41 9.55
CA GLU A 500 -16.17 59.59 10.06
C GLU A 500 -15.28 60.35 9.05
N LEU A 501 -15.49 60.13 7.76
CA LEU A 501 -14.73 60.76 6.68
C LEU A 501 -15.16 62.21 6.36
N GLY A 502 -16.37 62.60 6.78
CA GLY A 502 -16.96 63.91 6.52
C GLY A 502 -17.82 63.93 5.26
#